data_AF-A0A9J7LBC7-F1
#
_entry.id   AF-A0A9J7LBC7-F1
#
_cell.length_a   1.000
_cell.length_b   1.000
_cell.length_c   1.000
_cell.angle_alpha   90.00
_cell.angle_beta   90.00
_cell.angle_gamma   90.00
#
_symmetry.space_group_name_H-M   'P 1'
#
loop_
_entity.id
_entity.type
_entity.pdbx_description
1 polymer ?
#
loop_
_entity_poly.entity_id
_entity_poly.type
_entity_poly.pdbx_seq_one_letter_code
_entity_poly.pdbx_strand_id
1 'polypeptide(L)'
;MWEYDDFAHRTAVARTRSAHTGWMSTLNKLLPTIEHQENALLLPMPWSPLKYPDTPGGRYELRSYRMTPGAPWQEPFRKTIQARAAFRYADLLGVWSSEFGELNRVYMLWHHQDLDQRMLGRARAAQDAAIVAASRESAPNLVHQWSKILLPSSFSPMQ
;
A
#
# COMPACT_ATOMS: atom_id res chain seq x y z
N MET A 1 8.44 -0.17 -0.89
CA MET A 1 7.95 -1.55 -1.06
C MET A 1 8.84 -2.19 -2.10
N TRP A 2 9.30 -3.41 -1.85
CA TRP A 2 10.25 -4.11 -2.73
C TRP A 2 9.60 -5.39 -3.23
N GLU A 3 9.67 -5.61 -4.54
CA GLU A 3 9.16 -6.82 -5.19
C GLU A 3 10.22 -7.92 -5.13
N TYR A 4 9.75 -9.16 -4.97
CA TYR A 4 10.56 -10.37 -5.00
C TYR A 4 9.76 -11.44 -5.74
N ASP A 5 10.43 -12.20 -6.60
CA ASP A 5 9.77 -13.26 -7.38
C ASP A 5 9.26 -14.39 -6.48
N ASP A 6 10.06 -14.73 -5.47
CA ASP A 6 9.75 -15.74 -4.46
C ASP A 6 10.60 -15.55 -3.18
N PHE A 7 10.42 -16.44 -2.20
CA PHE A 7 11.18 -16.44 -0.95
C PHE A 7 12.67 -16.71 -1.12
N ALA A 8 13.07 -17.49 -2.13
CA ALA A 8 14.46 -17.78 -2.41
C ALA A 8 15.17 -16.55 -3.00
N HIS A 9 14.54 -15.85 -3.95
CA HIS A 9 15.01 -14.57 -4.48
C HIS A 9 15.14 -13.54 -3.36
N ARG A 10 14.13 -13.39 -2.48
CA ARG A 10 14.24 -12.50 -1.30
C ARG A 10 15.44 -12.83 -0.42
N THR A 11 15.69 -14.12 -0.17
CA THR A 11 16.83 -14.57 0.64
C THR A 11 18.16 -14.26 -0.05
N ALA A 12 18.25 -14.47 -1.37
CA ALA A 12 19.44 -14.15 -2.16
C ALA A 12 19.74 -12.64 -2.17
N VAL A 13 18.72 -11.79 -2.32
CA VAL A 13 18.85 -10.33 -2.23
C VAL A 13 19.35 -9.91 -0.85
N ALA A 14 18.79 -10.49 0.23
CA ALA A 14 19.22 -10.19 1.59
C ALA A 14 20.70 -10.55 1.82
N ARG A 15 21.15 -11.71 1.32
CA ARG A 15 22.57 -12.14 1.37
C ARG A 15 23.47 -11.18 0.61
N THR A 16 23.12 -10.87 -0.64
CA THR A 16 23.90 -9.96 -1.50
C THR A 16 24.05 -8.58 -0.86
N ARG A 17 22.96 -8.03 -0.31
CA ARG A 17 22.97 -6.75 0.40
C ARG A 17 23.88 -6.79 1.63
N SER A 18 23.82 -7.86 2.44
CA SER A 18 24.66 -7.97 3.64
C SER A 18 26.15 -8.07 3.33
N ALA A 19 26.51 -8.59 2.16
CA ALA A 19 27.90 -8.69 1.69
C ALA A 19 28.41 -7.40 1.02
N HIS A 20 27.54 -6.43 0.74
CA HIS A 20 27.93 -5.20 0.06
C HIS A 20 28.86 -4.34 0.92
N THR A 21 29.96 -3.87 0.33
CA THR A 21 30.93 -3.01 1.00
C THR A 21 30.25 -1.76 1.55
N GLY A 22 30.48 -1.44 2.82
CA GLY A 22 29.87 -0.29 3.50
C GLY A 22 28.45 -0.50 4.02
N TRP A 23 27.79 -1.64 3.75
CA TRP A 23 26.43 -1.92 4.25
C TRP A 23 26.37 -1.89 5.78
N MET A 24 27.23 -2.66 6.45
CA MET A 24 27.26 -2.72 7.93
C MET A 24 27.61 -1.37 8.56
N SER A 25 28.54 -0.61 7.96
CA SER A 25 28.89 0.72 8.45
C SER A 25 27.70 1.68 8.36
N THR A 26 26.94 1.63 7.26
CA THR A 26 25.73 2.43 7.07
C THR A 26 24.65 2.03 8.06
N LEU A 27 24.42 0.72 8.23
CA LEU A 27 23.42 0.18 9.13
C LEU A 27 23.70 0.57 10.58
N ASN A 28 24.95 0.46 11.04
CA ASN A 28 25.33 0.84 12.41
C ASN A 28 25.10 2.34 12.71
N LYS A 29 25.17 3.20 11.69
CA LYS A 29 24.85 4.63 11.84
C LYS A 29 23.35 4.90 11.84
N LEU A 30 22.58 4.10 11.08
CA LEU A 30 21.14 4.25 10.92
C LEU A 30 20.34 3.65 12.08
N LEU A 31 20.75 2.49 12.60
CA LEU A 31 20.00 1.77 13.65
C LEU A 31 19.69 2.64 14.89
N PRO A 32 20.63 3.45 15.42
CA PRO A 32 20.34 4.31 16.56
C PRO A 32 19.32 5.40 16.29
N THR A 33 19.06 5.75 15.02
CA THR A 33 18.07 6.78 14.64
C THR A 33 16.69 6.21 14.36
N ILE A 34 16.53 4.88 14.41
CA ILE A 34 15.25 4.21 14.19
C ILE A 34 14.55 4.03 15.54
N GLU A 35 13.46 4.77 15.75
CA GLU A 35 12.61 4.57 16.94
C GLU A 35 11.66 3.38 16.78
N HIS A 36 11.13 3.17 15.58
CA HIS A 36 10.16 2.11 15.29
C HIS A 36 10.30 1.61 13.85
N GLN A 37 10.22 0.29 13.66
CA GLN A 37 10.25 -0.34 12.34
C GLN A 37 9.20 -1.45 12.25
N GLU A 38 8.32 -1.33 11.25
CA GLU A 38 7.40 -2.41 10.86
C GLU A 38 7.91 -3.07 9.59
N ASN A 39 8.04 -4.39 9.62
CA ASN A 39 8.32 -5.20 8.44
C ASN A 39 7.14 -6.14 8.20
N ALA A 40 6.68 -6.21 6.96
CA ALA A 40 5.67 -7.16 6.54
C ALA A 40 6.07 -7.78 5.20
N LEU A 41 5.68 -9.03 5.01
CA LEU A 41 5.68 -9.66 3.69
C LEU A 41 4.25 -9.65 3.18
N LEU A 42 4.10 -9.21 1.94
CA LEU A 42 2.81 -8.90 1.36
C LEU A 42 2.55 -9.81 0.18
N LEU A 43 1.34 -10.34 0.08
CA LEU A 43 0.86 -11.08 -1.09
C LEU A 43 -0.13 -10.22 -1.87
N PRO A 44 0.02 -10.10 -3.20
CA PRO A 44 -0.92 -9.33 -4.00
C PRO A 44 -2.29 -9.99 -3.96
N MET A 45 -3.34 -9.17 -3.81
CA MET A 45 -4.70 -9.66 -3.95
C MET A 45 -4.93 -10.04 -5.42
N PRO A 46 -5.51 -11.22 -5.73
CA PRO A 46 -5.64 -11.71 -7.11
C PRO A 46 -6.38 -10.74 -8.06
N TRP A 47 -7.28 -9.91 -7.51
CA TRP A 47 -8.08 -8.95 -8.26
C TRP A 47 -7.42 -7.57 -8.43
N SER A 48 -6.23 -7.34 -7.86
CA SER A 48 -5.49 -6.07 -7.97
C SER A 48 -3.97 -6.29 -8.00
N PRO A 49 -3.44 -6.89 -9.08
CA PRO A 49 -1.99 -6.96 -9.30
C PRO A 49 -1.37 -5.57 -9.36
N LEU A 50 -0.06 -5.50 -9.12
CA LEU A 50 0.71 -4.25 -9.18
C LEU A 50 0.66 -3.65 -10.58
N LYS A 51 0.45 -2.34 -10.65
CA LYS A 51 0.51 -1.50 -11.84
C LYS A 51 1.48 -0.34 -11.60
N TYR A 52 2.00 0.20 -12.69
CA TYR A 52 2.80 1.41 -12.70
C TYR A 52 1.94 2.57 -13.20
N PRO A 53 2.12 3.79 -12.67
CA PRO A 53 1.37 4.94 -13.17
C PRO A 53 1.79 5.29 -14.59
N ASP A 54 0.83 5.72 -15.41
CA ASP A 54 1.07 6.11 -16.81
C ASP A 54 1.82 7.46 -16.91
N THR A 55 1.70 8.30 -15.87
CA THR A 55 2.32 9.62 -15.83
C THR A 55 3.45 9.66 -14.81
N PRO A 56 4.67 10.08 -15.20
CA PRO A 56 5.76 10.32 -14.27
C PRO A 56 5.40 11.36 -13.20
N GLY A 57 6.02 11.21 -12.03
CA GLY A 57 5.83 12.08 -10.89
C GLY A 57 4.58 11.75 -10.06
N GLY A 58 4.05 12.78 -9.39
CA GLY A 58 2.87 12.67 -8.54
C GLY A 58 3.15 12.39 -7.06
N ARG A 59 2.11 11.97 -6.34
CA ARG A 59 2.10 11.67 -4.91
C ARG A 59 1.48 10.30 -4.69
N TYR A 60 2.20 9.44 -4.00
CA TYR A 60 1.70 8.12 -3.67
C TYR A 60 1.04 8.15 -2.30
N GLU A 61 -0.10 7.50 -2.14
CA GLU A 61 -0.74 7.31 -0.84
C GLU A 61 -0.75 5.81 -0.53
N LEU A 62 0.07 5.40 0.44
CA LEU A 62 -0.02 4.07 1.02
C LEU A 62 -1.06 4.10 2.14
N ARG A 63 -2.09 3.29 2.02
CA ARG A 63 -3.11 3.06 3.05
C ARG A 63 -2.97 1.66 3.59
N SER A 64 -3.23 1.50 4.88
CA SER A 64 -3.22 0.19 5.54
C SER A 64 -4.42 0.07 6.44
N TYR A 65 -5.18 -1.01 6.28
CA TYR A 65 -6.36 -1.34 7.07
C TYR A 65 -6.16 -2.67 7.80
N ARG A 66 -6.34 -2.66 9.12
CA ARG A 66 -6.48 -3.87 9.92
C ARG A 66 -7.95 -4.26 9.95
N MET A 67 -8.23 -5.44 9.43
CA MET A 67 -9.58 -5.98 9.30
C MET A 67 -9.90 -6.90 10.48
N THR A 68 -11.19 -7.06 10.79
CA THR A 68 -11.65 -7.95 11.86
C THR A 68 -11.33 -9.41 11.51
N PRO A 69 -10.53 -10.12 12.33
CA PRO A 69 -10.22 -11.52 12.08
C PRO A 69 -11.49 -12.39 12.05
N GLY A 70 -11.59 -13.30 11.09
CA GLY A 70 -12.73 -14.21 10.92
C GLY A 70 -14.00 -13.58 10.34
N ALA A 71 -14.05 -12.26 10.16
CA ALA A 71 -15.18 -11.59 9.53
C ALA A 71 -15.11 -11.69 7.99
N PRO A 72 -16.26 -11.71 7.27
CA PRO A 72 -16.31 -11.83 5.81
C PRO A 72 -16.01 -10.49 5.11
N TRP A 73 -14.84 -9.91 5.39
CA TRP A 73 -14.53 -8.53 5.01
C TRP A 73 -14.02 -8.36 3.56
N GLN A 74 -13.53 -9.43 2.93
CA GLN A 74 -12.82 -9.36 1.65
C GLN A 74 -13.67 -8.78 0.52
N GLU A 75 -14.90 -9.25 0.36
CA GLU A 75 -15.78 -8.84 -0.73
C GLU A 75 -16.32 -7.41 -0.55
N PRO A 76 -16.86 -7.01 0.62
CA PRO A 76 -17.23 -5.61 0.88
C PRO A 76 -16.05 -4.64 0.70
N PHE A 77 -14.86 -5.03 1.15
CA PHE A 77 -13.65 -4.24 0.96
C PHE A 77 -13.30 -4.09 -0.53
N ARG A 78 -13.27 -5.20 -1.28
CA ARG A 78 -13.01 -5.21 -2.73
C ARG A 78 -13.97 -4.27 -3.46
N LYS A 79 -15.28 -4.38 -3.21
CA LYS A 79 -16.30 -3.49 -3.81
C LYS A 79 -16.01 -2.02 -3.52
N THR A 80 -15.66 -1.69 -2.27
CA THR A 80 -15.32 -0.32 -1.87
C THR A 80 -14.12 0.22 -2.64
N ILE A 81 -13.06 -0.59 -2.76
CA ILE A 81 -11.83 -0.18 -3.47
C ILE A 81 -12.08 -0.05 -4.97
N GLN A 82 -12.81 -0.98 -5.58
CA GLN A 82 -13.15 -0.93 -7.00
C GLN A 82 -14.06 0.25 -7.33
N ALA A 83 -15.05 0.57 -6.49
CA ALA A 83 -15.90 1.74 -6.68
C ALA A 83 -15.09 3.05 -6.63
N ARG A 84 -14.12 3.16 -5.71
CA ARG A 84 -13.21 4.31 -5.63
C ARG A 84 -12.31 4.42 -6.84
N ALA A 85 -11.75 3.31 -7.32
CA ALA A 85 -10.92 3.28 -8.53
C ALA A 85 -11.74 3.67 -9.78
N ALA A 86 -12.97 3.16 -9.89
CA ALA A 86 -13.88 3.48 -11.00
C ALA A 86 -14.32 4.96 -11.03
N PHE A 87 -14.23 5.67 -9.90
CA PHE A 87 -14.50 7.11 -9.82
C PHE A 87 -13.36 7.99 -10.36
N ARG A 88 -12.20 7.39 -10.67
CA ARG A 88 -11.09 8.01 -11.41
C ARG A 88 -10.57 9.32 -10.83
N TYR A 89 -10.55 9.44 -9.51
CA TYR A 89 -9.87 10.57 -8.83
C TYR A 89 -8.43 10.24 -8.38
N ALA A 90 -8.05 8.96 -8.47
CA ALA A 90 -6.77 8.41 -8.10
C ALA A 90 -6.57 7.09 -8.82
N ASP A 91 -5.33 6.74 -9.13
CA ASP A 91 -5.00 5.47 -9.77
C ASP A 91 -4.65 4.43 -8.70
N LEU A 92 -5.40 3.32 -8.70
CA LEU A 92 -5.09 2.18 -7.84
C LEU A 92 -3.93 1.39 -8.45
N LEU A 93 -2.77 1.47 -7.81
CA LEU A 93 -1.57 0.76 -8.25
C LEU A 93 -1.50 -0.68 -7.75
N GLY A 94 -2.12 -0.99 -6.62
CA GLY A 94 -2.15 -2.37 -6.15
C GLY A 94 -2.75 -2.52 -4.76
N VAL A 95 -3.13 -3.75 -4.44
CA VAL A 95 -3.64 -4.14 -3.13
C VAL A 95 -2.99 -5.44 -2.70
N TRP A 96 -2.56 -5.51 -1.44
CA TRP A 96 -1.90 -6.67 -0.87
C TRP A 96 -2.48 -7.02 0.50
N SER A 97 -2.43 -8.29 0.88
CA SER A 97 -2.64 -8.75 2.25
C SER A 97 -1.31 -9.13 2.90
N SER A 98 -1.23 -8.95 4.23
CA SER A 98 -0.11 -9.43 5.03
C SER A 98 -0.06 -10.97 5.06
N GLU A 99 1.07 -11.54 4.66
CA GLU A 99 1.42 -12.95 4.90
C GLU A 99 2.26 -13.09 6.18
N PHE A 100 3.25 -12.20 6.33
CA PHE A 100 4.07 -12.09 7.54
C PHE A 100 4.03 -10.67 8.10
N GLY A 101 4.21 -10.56 9.41
CA GLY A 101 4.03 -9.32 10.17
C GLY A 101 2.68 -9.31 10.88
N GLU A 102 2.05 -8.15 11.00
CA GLU A 102 0.71 -8.06 11.58
C GLU A 102 -0.34 -8.64 10.62
N LEU A 103 -1.03 -9.69 11.06
CA LEU A 103 -2.02 -10.42 10.28
C LEU A 103 -3.34 -9.66 10.13
N ASN A 104 -4.17 -10.11 9.18
CA ASN A 104 -5.47 -9.48 8.84
C ASN A 104 -5.31 -8.02 8.42
N ARG A 105 -4.15 -7.65 7.86
CA ARG A 105 -3.88 -6.30 7.40
C ARG A 105 -3.83 -6.27 5.87
N VAL A 106 -4.51 -5.30 5.27
CA VAL A 106 -4.46 -5.02 3.84
C VAL A 106 -3.79 -3.69 3.58
N TYR A 107 -2.98 -3.64 2.51
CA TYR A 107 -2.28 -2.45 2.06
C TYR A 107 -2.78 -2.07 0.67
N MET A 108 -2.97 -0.78 0.42
CA MET A 108 -3.37 -0.25 -0.88
C MET A 108 -2.44 0.88 -1.24
N LEU A 109 -1.90 0.84 -2.46
CA LEU A 109 -1.08 1.91 -3.01
C LEU A 109 -1.89 2.68 -4.05
N TRP A 110 -2.07 3.96 -3.81
CA TRP A 110 -2.73 4.88 -4.74
C TRP A 110 -1.72 5.87 -5.30
N HIS A 111 -1.90 6.28 -6.54
CA HIS A 111 -1.21 7.40 -7.15
C HIS A 111 -2.19 8.56 -7.38
N HIS A 112 -1.71 9.77 -7.11
CA HIS A 112 -2.40 11.02 -7.34
C HIS A 112 -1.46 11.96 -8.08
N GLN A 113 -1.97 12.78 -9.00
CA GLN A 113 -1.16 13.80 -9.65
C GLN A 113 -0.62 14.82 -8.64
N ASP A 114 -1.47 15.26 -7.71
CA ASP A 114 -1.12 16.15 -6.60
C ASP A 114 -2.07 15.96 -5.41
N LEU A 115 -1.78 16.65 -4.30
CA LEU A 115 -2.56 16.51 -3.05
C LEU A 115 -3.88 17.30 -3.06
N ASP A 116 -4.01 18.31 -3.91
CA ASP A 116 -5.22 19.13 -4.02
C ASP A 116 -6.30 18.38 -4.80
N GLN A 117 -5.93 17.78 -5.93
CA GLN A 117 -6.77 16.84 -6.67
C GLN A 117 -7.18 15.65 -5.82
N ARG A 118 -6.26 15.10 -5.03
CA ARG A 118 -6.59 14.06 -4.06
C ARG A 118 -7.68 14.54 -3.09
N MET A 119 -7.55 15.74 -2.53
CA MET A 119 -8.52 16.28 -1.58
C MET A 119 -9.90 16.47 -2.23
N LEU A 120 -9.96 17.16 -3.38
CA LEU A 120 -11.19 17.41 -4.13
C LEU A 120 -11.85 16.11 -4.61
N GLY A 121 -11.05 15.18 -5.11
CA GLY A 121 -11.46 13.86 -5.55
C GLY A 121 -12.13 13.06 -4.44
N ARG A 122 -11.49 13.01 -3.26
CA ARG A 122 -12.06 12.34 -2.08
C ARG A 122 -13.35 13.00 -1.58
N ALA A 123 -13.43 14.34 -1.63
CA ALA A 123 -14.65 15.06 -1.24
C ALA A 123 -15.83 14.72 -2.16
N ARG A 124 -15.60 14.67 -3.48
CA ARG A 124 -16.59 14.22 -4.46
C ARG A 124 -16.98 12.76 -4.27
N ALA A 125 -15.99 11.87 -4.11
CA ALA A 125 -16.23 10.45 -3.89
C ALA A 125 -16.99 10.15 -2.58
N ALA A 126 -16.93 11.04 -1.59
CA ALA A 126 -17.70 10.90 -0.34
C ALA A 126 -19.20 11.21 -0.53
N GLN A 127 -19.59 11.84 -1.63
CA GLN A 127 -20.99 12.14 -1.98
C GLN A 127 -21.57 11.13 -2.99
N ASP A 128 -20.73 10.29 -3.59
CA ASP A 128 -21.17 9.28 -4.55
C ASP A 128 -21.93 8.13 -3.87
N ALA A 129 -23.17 7.89 -4.30
CA ALA A 129 -24.05 6.93 -3.65
C ALA A 129 -23.50 5.49 -3.68
N ALA A 130 -22.83 5.09 -4.77
CA ALA A 130 -22.28 3.74 -4.90
C ALA A 130 -21.07 3.54 -3.97
N ILE A 131 -20.17 4.53 -3.90
CA ILE A 131 -19.03 4.50 -2.97
C ILE A 131 -19.51 4.52 -1.52
N VAL A 132 -20.52 5.35 -1.20
CA VAL A 132 -21.10 5.43 0.14
C VAL A 132 -21.73 4.10 0.55
N ALA A 133 -22.52 3.48 -0.32
CA ALA A 133 -23.13 2.18 -0.06
C ALA A 133 -22.08 1.09 0.19
N ALA A 134 -21.10 0.95 -0.72
CA ALA A 134 -20.01 -0.02 -0.56
C ALA A 134 -19.20 0.23 0.72
N SER A 135 -18.90 1.50 1.03
CA SER A 135 -18.16 1.87 2.24
C SER A 135 -18.93 1.50 3.51
N ARG A 136 -20.27 1.62 3.52
CA ARG A 136 -21.11 1.21 4.66
C ARG A 136 -21.07 -0.30 4.90
N GLU A 137 -21.01 -1.10 3.84
CA GLU A 137 -20.86 -2.56 3.96
C GLU A 137 -19.47 -2.96 4.48
N SER A 138 -18.41 -2.26 4.07
CA SER A 138 -17.04 -2.57 4.47
C SER A 138 -16.67 -2.05 5.87
N ALA A 139 -17.22 -0.91 6.29
CA ALA A 139 -16.83 -0.20 7.51
C ALA A 139 -16.89 -1.02 8.81
N PRO A 140 -17.93 -1.86 9.07
CA PRO A 140 -18.00 -2.66 10.30
C PRO A 140 -16.84 -3.63 10.50
N ASN A 141 -16.13 -3.98 9.42
CA ASN A 141 -14.99 -4.90 9.46
C ASN A 141 -13.64 -4.20 9.64
N LEU A 142 -13.62 -2.87 9.69
CA LEU A 142 -12.40 -2.09 9.82
C LEU A 142 -12.09 -1.82 11.29
N VAL A 143 -10.96 -2.32 11.78
CA VAL A 143 -10.56 -2.16 13.18
C VAL A 143 -9.59 -1.01 13.38
N HIS A 144 -8.62 -0.85 12.48
CA HIS A 144 -7.64 0.23 12.53
C HIS A 144 -7.23 0.62 11.11
N GLN A 145 -6.96 1.90 10.88
CA GLN A 145 -6.44 2.38 9.61
C GLN A 145 -5.41 3.48 9.78
N TRP A 146 -4.45 3.52 8.87
CA TRP A 146 -3.55 4.66 8.71
C TRP A 146 -3.28 4.92 7.22
N SER A 147 -2.74 6.11 6.95
CA SER A 147 -2.30 6.51 5.61
C SER A 147 -1.00 7.31 5.69
N LYS A 148 -0.14 7.13 4.68
CA LYS A 148 1.10 7.89 4.48
C LYS A 148 1.17 8.40 3.05
N ILE A 149 1.58 9.65 2.89
CA ILE A 149 1.99 10.18 1.59
C ILE A 149 3.47 9.85 1.37
N LEU A 150 3.79 9.33 0.19
CA LEU A 150 5.12 8.90 -0.19
C LEU A 150 5.58 9.67 -1.44
N LEU A 151 6.88 9.97 -1.45
CA LEU A 151 7.58 10.48 -2.61
C LEU A 151 8.55 9.39 -3.09
N PRO A 152 8.54 9.04 -4.38
CA PRO A 152 9.50 8.07 -4.91
C PRO A 152 10.91 8.67 -4.83
N SER A 153 11.88 7.85 -4.40
CA SER A 153 13.30 8.21 -4.50
C SER A 153 13.74 8.26 -5.97
N SER A 154 14.89 8.89 -6.24
CA SER A 154 15.46 9.01 -7.60
C SER A 154 15.74 7.67 -8.30
N PHE A 155 15.97 6.62 -7.53
CA PHE A 155 16.25 5.26 -8.03
C PHE A 155 15.01 4.36 -8.00
N SER A 156 13.83 4.90 -7.67
CA SER A 156 12.60 4.13 -7.71
C SER A 156 12.17 3.91 -9.17
N PRO A 157 11.73 2.71 -9.57
CA PRO A 157 11.11 2.50 -10.87
C PRO A 157 9.74 3.20 -10.99
N MET A 158 9.24 3.79 -9.90
CA MET A 158 8.00 4.54 -9.80
C MET A 158 8.24 6.06 -9.92
N GLN A 159 9.21 6.48 -10.74
CA GLN A 159 9.47 7.90 -11.04
C GLN A 159 8.53 8.42 -12.12
#